data_AF-A0A8S4P4P2-F1
#
_entry.id   AF-A0A8S4P4P2-F1
#
_cell.length_a   1.000
_cell.length_b   1.000
_cell.length_c   1.000
_cell.angle_alpha   90.00
_cell.angle_beta   90.00
_cell.angle_gamma   90.00
#
_symmetry.space_group_name_H-M   'P 1'
#
loop_
_entity.id
_entity.type
_entity.pdbx_description
1 polymer ?
#
loop_
_entity_poly.entity_id
_entity_poly.type
_entity_poly.pdbx_seq_one_letter_code
_entity_poly.pdbx_strand_id
1 'polypeptide(L)'
;MPQLWLRKMITMIDAWDLDKDGYVGYDDVMNIAYKFIQVGKFDGNSADNVIEFYRGGLKHSSDNPFEEIVQSTSMSDQLVAIWRTKDNPSALKLICKLYSDMFKALDRNATGFLTFDQYLVFWNTFNLDKRFAKLQFDNMDTDLDGKISEEEFVNAYLDYRKKEDDKLNRFFGPLLKY
;
A
#
# COMPACT_ATOMS: atom_id res chain seq x y z
N MET A 1 -19.57 -0.76 -9.82
CA MET A 1 -18.30 -0.03 -9.60
C MET A 1 -17.75 0.37 -10.97
N PRO A 2 -17.16 1.56 -11.15
CA PRO A 2 -16.55 1.96 -12.44
C PRO A 2 -15.45 1.00 -12.88
N GLN A 3 -15.30 0.77 -14.20
CA GLN A 3 -14.35 -0.21 -14.74
C GLN A 3 -12.89 0.13 -14.39
N LEU A 4 -12.50 1.40 -14.50
CA LEU A 4 -11.14 1.83 -14.13
C LEU A 4 -10.87 1.59 -12.64
N TRP A 5 -11.83 1.92 -11.78
CA TRP A 5 -11.73 1.68 -10.34
C TRP A 5 -11.56 0.19 -10.03
N LEU A 6 -12.34 -0.68 -10.67
CA LEU A 6 -12.24 -2.13 -10.51
C LEU A 6 -10.83 -2.63 -10.85
N ARG A 7 -10.31 -2.24 -12.02
CA ARG A 7 -8.97 -2.64 -12.46
C ARG A 7 -7.88 -2.20 -11.49
N LYS A 8 -8.00 -1.01 -10.91
CA LYS A 8 -7.09 -0.54 -9.85
C LYS A 8 -7.18 -1.43 -8.62
N MET A 9 -8.37 -1.59 -8.06
CA MET A 9 -8.50 -2.36 -6.82
C MET A 9 -8.11 -3.82 -7.00
N ILE A 10 -8.37 -4.43 -8.15
CA ILE A 10 -7.88 -5.79 -8.45
C ILE A 10 -6.34 -5.80 -8.53
N THR A 11 -5.72 -4.82 -9.18
CA THR A 11 -4.24 -4.72 -9.26
C THR A 11 -3.64 -4.52 -7.86
N MET A 12 -4.28 -3.75 -6.99
CA MET A 12 -3.87 -3.59 -5.60
C MET A 12 -4.01 -4.89 -4.82
N ILE A 13 -5.15 -5.59 -4.91
CA ILE A 13 -5.37 -6.84 -4.19
C ILE A 13 -4.37 -7.90 -4.67
N ASP A 14 -4.14 -8.05 -5.98
CA ASP A 14 -3.12 -8.96 -6.51
C ASP A 14 -1.70 -8.60 -6.02
N ALA A 15 -1.37 -7.32 -5.88
CA ALA A 15 -0.07 -6.92 -5.33
C ALA A 15 0.09 -7.28 -3.84
N TRP A 16 -1.01 -7.30 -3.10
CA TRP A 16 -1.03 -7.60 -1.66
C TRP A 16 -1.18 -9.08 -1.35
N ASP A 17 -1.87 -9.83 -2.21
CA ASP A 17 -1.97 -11.29 -2.21
C ASP A 17 -0.60 -11.88 -2.60
N LEU A 18 0.20 -12.18 -1.58
CA LEU A 18 1.57 -12.66 -1.73
C LEU A 18 1.62 -14.18 -1.89
N ASP A 19 0.71 -14.90 -1.26
CA ASP A 19 0.64 -16.36 -1.35
C ASP A 19 -0.12 -16.87 -2.59
N LYS A 20 -0.82 -15.97 -3.29
CA LYS A 20 -1.55 -16.19 -4.54
C LYS A 20 -2.76 -17.10 -4.38
N ASP A 21 -3.43 -17.03 -3.23
CA ASP A 21 -4.68 -17.74 -2.97
C ASP A 21 -5.94 -17.04 -3.56
N GLY A 22 -5.78 -15.81 -4.06
CA GLY A 22 -6.79 -15.06 -4.79
C GLY A 22 -7.52 -14.00 -3.97
N TYR A 23 -7.15 -13.75 -2.73
CA TYR A 23 -7.62 -12.63 -1.91
C TYR A 23 -6.55 -12.23 -0.88
N VAL A 24 -6.74 -11.11 -0.18
CA VAL A 24 -5.78 -10.68 0.87
C VAL A 24 -6.23 -11.16 2.24
N GLY A 25 -5.59 -12.20 2.76
CA GLY A 25 -5.83 -12.76 4.09
C GLY A 25 -4.94 -12.17 5.18
N TYR A 26 -5.08 -12.71 6.40
CA TYR A 26 -4.20 -12.37 7.52
C TYR A 26 -2.74 -12.74 7.22
N ASP A 27 -2.53 -13.91 6.62
CA ASP A 27 -1.21 -14.43 6.30
C ASP A 27 -0.49 -13.54 5.28
N ASP A 28 -1.20 -13.01 4.27
CA ASP A 28 -0.63 -12.02 3.35
C ASP A 28 -0.11 -10.77 4.05
N VAL A 29 -0.93 -10.19 4.93
CA VAL A 29 -0.54 -8.97 5.65
C VAL A 29 0.70 -9.21 6.52
N MET A 30 0.80 -10.38 7.15
CA MET A 30 1.99 -10.75 7.92
C MET A 30 3.19 -11.08 7.01
N ASN A 31 2.97 -11.75 5.87
CA ASN A 31 4.01 -12.03 4.89
C ASN A 31 4.58 -10.73 4.29
N ILE A 32 3.73 -9.72 4.04
CA ILE A 32 4.14 -8.37 3.66
C ILE A 32 5.05 -7.78 4.74
N ALA A 33 4.66 -7.84 6.01
CA ALA A 33 5.45 -7.33 7.12
C ALA A 33 6.84 -8.00 7.19
N TYR A 34 6.90 -9.34 7.14
CA TYR A 34 8.15 -10.08 7.17
C TYR A 34 9.04 -9.78 5.97
N LYS A 35 8.45 -9.69 4.79
CA LYS A 35 9.19 -9.35 3.59
C LYS A 35 9.68 -7.91 3.59
N PHE A 36 8.90 -6.98 4.12
CA PHE A 36 9.30 -5.59 4.32
C PHE A 36 10.50 -5.50 5.26
N ILE A 37 10.49 -6.28 6.35
CA ILE A 37 11.63 -6.44 7.27
C ILE A 37 12.86 -6.95 6.54
N GLN A 38 12.71 -8.03 5.77
CA GLN A 38 13.81 -8.68 5.06
C GLN A 38 14.43 -7.79 3.97
N VAL A 39 13.61 -7.28 3.06
CA VAL A 39 14.05 -6.41 1.95
C VAL A 39 14.59 -5.10 2.50
N GLY A 40 13.94 -4.58 3.55
CA GLY A 40 14.38 -3.41 4.25
C GLY A 40 15.62 -3.64 5.12
N LYS A 41 16.02 -4.88 5.38
CA LYS A 41 17.11 -5.20 6.31
C LYS A 41 16.91 -4.52 7.68
N PHE A 42 15.67 -4.49 8.16
CA PHE A 42 15.33 -4.00 9.49
C PHE A 42 15.71 -5.07 10.52
N ASP A 43 16.23 -4.66 11.68
CA ASP A 43 16.65 -5.55 12.76
C ASP A 43 16.25 -5.02 14.15
N GLY A 44 16.30 -5.92 15.14
CA GLY A 44 15.94 -5.63 16.54
C GLY A 44 14.60 -4.88 16.67
N ASN A 45 14.62 -3.81 17.46
CA ASN A 45 13.43 -2.99 17.72
C ASN A 45 12.76 -2.43 16.45
N SER A 46 13.52 -2.19 15.37
CA SER A 46 12.94 -1.66 14.12
C SER A 46 12.09 -2.72 13.40
N ALA A 47 12.50 -3.99 13.45
CA ALA A 47 11.71 -5.10 12.93
C ALA A 47 10.45 -5.34 13.78
N ASP A 48 10.59 -5.30 15.11
CA ASP A 48 9.45 -5.46 16.03
C ASP A 48 8.39 -4.36 15.84
N ASN A 49 8.83 -3.11 15.63
CA ASN A 49 7.94 -2.00 15.34
C ASN A 49 7.15 -2.20 14.04
N VAL A 50 7.77 -2.76 13.00
CA VAL A 50 7.07 -3.09 11.74
C VAL A 50 6.01 -4.17 11.98
N ILE A 51 6.33 -5.23 12.74
CA ILE A 51 5.36 -6.30 13.05
C ILE A 51 4.16 -5.74 13.82
N GLU A 52 4.42 -4.96 14.87
CA GLU A 52 3.35 -4.38 15.69
C GLU A 52 2.51 -3.35 14.92
N PHE A 53 3.11 -2.65 13.96
CA PHE A 53 2.39 -1.78 13.04
C PHE A 53 1.36 -2.55 12.19
N TYR A 54 1.78 -3.62 11.50
CA TYR A 54 0.87 -4.43 10.68
C TYR A 54 -0.18 -5.13 11.54
N ARG A 55 0.19 -5.68 12.70
CA ARG A 55 -0.77 -6.22 13.67
C ARG A 55 -1.77 -5.19 14.17
N GLY A 56 -1.31 -3.96 14.41
CA GLY A 56 -2.15 -2.85 14.86
C GLY A 56 -3.25 -2.50 13.86
N GLY A 57 -2.94 -2.54 12.56
CA GLY A 57 -3.92 -2.37 11.47
C GLY A 57 -4.93 -3.52 11.38
N LEU A 58 -4.59 -4.69 11.92
CA LEU A 58 -5.44 -5.89 11.94
C LEU A 58 -6.25 -6.05 13.25
N LYS A 59 -6.05 -5.18 14.25
CA LYS A 59 -6.78 -5.29 15.52
C LYS A 59 -8.28 -5.08 15.29
N HIS A 60 -9.08 -5.96 15.90
CA HIS A 60 -10.53 -5.87 15.90
C HIS A 60 -10.98 -4.53 16.49
N SER A 61 -11.77 -3.80 15.72
CA SER A 61 -12.43 -2.57 16.18
C SER A 61 -13.65 -2.34 15.31
N SER A 62 -14.77 -1.95 15.94
CA SER A 62 -16.00 -1.58 15.23
C SER A 62 -15.79 -0.50 14.17
N ASP A 63 -14.71 0.27 14.29
CA ASP A 63 -14.33 1.35 13.38
C ASP A 63 -13.16 0.98 12.45
N ASN A 64 -12.76 -0.30 12.36
CA ASN A 64 -11.68 -0.77 11.50
C ASN A 64 -12.21 -1.43 10.21
N PRO A 65 -12.38 -0.67 9.12
CA PRO A 65 -12.85 -1.19 7.83
C PRO A 65 -11.81 -2.05 7.13
N PHE A 66 -10.56 -2.06 7.60
CA PHE A 66 -9.52 -2.96 7.10
C PHE A 66 -9.79 -4.40 7.53
N GLU A 67 -10.48 -4.59 8.65
CA GLU A 67 -10.86 -5.90 9.17
C GLU A 67 -11.85 -6.62 8.24
N GLU A 68 -12.88 -5.91 7.74
CA GLU A 68 -13.85 -6.48 6.79
C GLU A 68 -13.15 -7.02 5.52
N ILE A 69 -12.10 -6.33 5.07
CA ILE A 69 -11.30 -6.75 3.90
C ILE A 69 -10.51 -8.02 4.22
N VAL A 70 -9.80 -8.06 5.35
CA VAL A 70 -8.92 -9.20 5.71
C VAL A 70 -9.71 -10.44 6.14
N GLN A 71 -10.95 -10.27 6.62
CA GLN A 71 -11.86 -11.39 6.92
C GLN A 71 -12.65 -11.89 5.72
N SER A 72 -12.66 -11.13 4.62
CA SER A 72 -13.29 -11.57 3.38
C SER A 72 -12.56 -12.78 2.83
N THR A 73 -13.31 -13.78 2.36
CA THR A 73 -12.77 -15.05 1.85
C THR A 73 -12.77 -15.11 0.32
N SER A 74 -12.99 -13.97 -0.33
CA SER A 74 -12.99 -13.85 -1.79
C SER A 74 -12.62 -12.43 -2.23
N MET A 75 -11.98 -12.32 -3.40
CA MET A 75 -11.73 -11.07 -4.10
C MET A 75 -13.01 -10.23 -4.27
N SER A 76 -14.14 -10.88 -4.60
CA SER A 76 -15.41 -10.19 -4.78
C SER A 76 -15.89 -9.49 -3.51
N ASP A 77 -15.78 -10.16 -2.36
CA ASP A 77 -16.18 -9.60 -1.08
C ASP A 77 -15.26 -8.45 -0.67
N GLN A 78 -13.96 -8.59 -0.93
CA GLN A 78 -12.98 -7.51 -0.71
C GLN A 78 -13.29 -6.27 -1.55
N LEU A 79 -13.59 -6.43 -2.83
CA LEU A 79 -13.98 -5.31 -3.70
C LEU A 79 -15.25 -4.61 -3.19
N VAL A 80 -16.21 -5.37 -2.66
CA VAL A 80 -17.43 -4.82 -2.06
C VAL A 80 -17.11 -4.05 -0.76
N ALA A 81 -16.31 -4.63 0.14
CA ALA A 81 -15.89 -4.00 1.38
C ALA A 81 -15.13 -2.69 1.11
N ILE A 82 -14.16 -2.73 0.20
CA ILE A 82 -13.39 -1.57 -0.28
C ILE A 82 -14.34 -0.51 -0.85
N TRP A 83 -15.32 -0.88 -1.69
CA TRP A 83 -16.25 0.09 -2.27
C TRP A 83 -17.16 0.75 -1.25
N ARG A 84 -17.67 -0.02 -0.27
CA ARG A 84 -18.53 0.48 0.80
C ARG A 84 -17.81 1.49 1.69
N THR A 85 -16.53 1.26 1.95
CA THR A 85 -15.72 2.04 2.90
C THR A 85 -14.97 3.21 2.24
N LYS A 86 -15.08 3.41 0.92
CA LYS A 86 -14.28 4.41 0.18
C LYS A 86 -14.46 5.86 0.61
N ASP A 87 -15.63 6.20 1.13
CA ASP A 87 -15.94 7.55 1.61
C ASP A 87 -16.03 7.60 3.15
N ASN A 88 -15.74 6.49 3.83
CA ASN A 88 -15.77 6.42 5.29
C ASN A 88 -14.55 7.18 5.87
N PRO A 89 -14.75 8.22 6.71
CA PRO A 89 -13.64 9.01 7.25
C PRO A 89 -12.68 8.22 8.14
N SER A 90 -13.19 7.26 8.93
CA SER A 90 -12.36 6.39 9.76
C SER A 90 -11.49 5.47 8.90
N ALA A 91 -12.04 4.94 7.80
CA ALA A 91 -11.29 4.18 6.81
C ALA A 91 -10.14 4.97 6.21
N LEU A 92 -10.45 6.18 5.75
CA LEU A 92 -9.45 7.07 5.15
C LEU A 92 -8.37 7.44 6.16
N LYS A 93 -8.74 7.73 7.41
CA LYS A 93 -7.76 8.03 8.47
C LYS A 93 -6.83 6.85 8.76
N LEU A 94 -7.36 5.63 8.82
CA LEU A 94 -6.56 4.41 9.02
C LEU A 94 -5.62 4.16 7.85
N ILE A 95 -6.11 4.33 6.62
CA ILE A 95 -5.30 4.25 5.40
C ILE A 95 -4.18 5.29 5.41
N CYS A 96 -4.48 6.56 5.68
CA CYS A 96 -3.45 7.60 5.74
C CYS A 96 -2.41 7.29 6.80
N LYS A 97 -2.85 6.82 7.98
CA LYS A 97 -1.95 6.40 9.04
C LYS A 97 -1.07 5.23 8.60
N LEU A 98 -1.64 4.23 7.94
CA LEU A 98 -0.90 3.07 7.42
C LEU A 98 0.22 3.53 6.47
N TYR A 99 -0.09 4.34 5.46
CA TYR A 99 0.90 4.82 4.49
C TYR A 99 1.93 5.78 5.12
N SER A 100 1.52 6.60 6.08
CA SER A 100 2.40 7.47 6.89
C SER A 100 3.40 6.65 7.71
N ASP A 101 2.94 5.61 8.39
CA ASP A 101 3.80 4.75 9.20
C ASP A 101 4.74 3.90 8.32
N MET A 102 4.28 3.44 7.15
CA MET A 102 5.13 2.80 6.13
C MET A 102 6.21 3.76 5.63
N PHE A 103 5.86 5.02 5.34
CA PHE A 103 6.81 6.04 4.94
C PHE A 103 7.93 6.22 5.97
N LYS A 104 7.56 6.38 7.25
CA LYS A 104 8.51 6.54 8.35
C LYS A 104 9.42 5.33 8.50
N ALA A 105 8.91 4.13 8.25
CA ALA A 105 9.75 2.94 8.26
C ALA A 105 10.76 2.95 7.09
N LEU A 106 10.37 3.42 5.90
CA LEU A 106 11.26 3.56 4.75
C LEU A 106 12.31 4.69 4.92
N ASP A 107 11.94 5.80 5.54
CA ASP A 107 12.80 6.97 5.83
C ASP A 107 13.72 6.72 7.03
N ARG A 108 14.62 5.74 6.89
CA ARG A 108 15.52 5.28 7.96
C ARG A 108 16.45 6.35 8.52
N ASN A 109 16.82 7.31 7.69
CA ASN A 109 17.67 8.43 8.06
C ASN A 109 16.84 9.62 8.62
N ALA A 110 15.53 9.47 8.75
CA ALA A 110 14.59 10.45 9.30
C ALA A 110 14.77 11.83 8.66
N THR A 111 14.96 11.85 7.35
CA THR A 111 15.15 13.10 6.60
C THR A 111 13.85 13.81 6.29
N GLY A 112 12.73 13.12 6.43
CA GLY A 112 11.41 13.55 5.96
C GLY A 112 11.17 13.24 4.47
N PHE A 113 12.10 12.54 3.81
CA PHE A 113 12.06 12.28 2.37
C PHE A 113 12.56 10.87 2.03
N LEU A 114 11.92 10.22 1.04
CA LEU A 114 12.41 8.97 0.47
C LEU A 114 13.26 9.24 -0.76
N THR A 115 14.46 8.68 -0.73
CA THR A 115 15.28 8.48 -1.93
C THR A 115 14.70 7.35 -2.79
N PHE A 116 15.11 7.29 -4.06
CA PHE A 116 14.69 6.20 -4.96
C PHE A 116 15.04 4.81 -4.41
N ASP A 117 16.20 4.64 -3.76
CA ASP A 117 16.60 3.36 -3.17
C ASP A 117 15.72 2.94 -1.99
N GLN A 118 15.31 3.90 -1.15
CA GLN A 118 14.35 3.64 -0.07
C GLN A 118 12.98 3.30 -0.65
N TYR A 119 12.53 4.03 -1.68
CA TYR A 119 11.29 3.72 -2.39
C TYR A 119 11.30 2.33 -3.06
N LEU A 120 12.45 1.86 -3.55
CA LEU A 120 12.57 0.51 -4.12
C LEU A 120 12.31 -0.61 -3.10
N VAL A 121 12.52 -0.37 -1.80
CA VAL A 121 12.17 -1.34 -0.75
C VAL A 121 10.66 -1.62 -0.77
N PHE A 122 9.85 -0.58 -0.95
CA PHE A 122 8.40 -0.72 -1.12
C PHE A 122 8.07 -1.60 -2.34
N TRP A 123 8.62 -1.28 -3.51
CA TRP A 123 8.37 -2.05 -4.74
C TRP A 123 8.75 -3.53 -4.62
N ASN A 124 9.91 -3.79 -4.01
CA ASN A 124 10.40 -5.15 -3.77
C ASN A 124 9.51 -5.94 -2.80
N THR A 125 8.94 -5.27 -1.80
CA THR A 125 8.05 -5.91 -0.83
C THR A 125 6.82 -6.48 -1.53
N PHE A 126 6.20 -5.75 -2.45
CA PHE A 126 5.02 -6.18 -3.19
C PHE A 126 5.33 -6.94 -4.50
N ASN A 127 6.58 -7.39 -4.72
CA ASN A 127 6.98 -8.08 -5.96
C ASN A 127 6.69 -7.28 -7.25
N LEU A 128 6.67 -5.95 -7.16
CA LEU A 128 6.33 -5.12 -8.31
C LEU A 128 7.50 -5.05 -9.30
N ASP A 129 7.17 -4.92 -10.58
CA ASP A 129 8.16 -4.87 -11.65
C ASP A 129 8.95 -3.55 -11.62
N LYS A 130 10.21 -3.64 -11.16
CA LYS A 130 11.16 -2.53 -11.02
C LYS A 130 11.30 -1.64 -12.26
N ARG A 131 11.03 -2.16 -13.46
CA ARG A 131 11.08 -1.37 -14.70
C ARG A 131 10.13 -0.17 -14.67
N PHE A 132 9.06 -0.25 -13.88
CA PHE A 132 8.10 0.84 -13.70
C PHE A 132 8.36 1.68 -12.44
N ALA A 133 9.25 1.25 -11.55
CA ALA A 133 9.49 1.93 -10.28
C ALA A 133 9.97 3.36 -10.48
N LYS A 134 10.89 3.60 -11.42
CA LYS A 134 11.40 4.96 -11.68
C LYS A 134 10.32 5.88 -12.22
N LEU A 135 9.53 5.40 -13.19
CA LEU A 135 8.40 6.16 -13.72
C LEU A 135 7.39 6.54 -12.63
N GLN A 136 7.12 5.62 -11.70
CA GLN A 136 6.17 5.88 -10.61
C GLN A 136 6.74 6.76 -9.51
N PHE A 137 8.04 6.67 -9.25
CA PHE A 137 8.73 7.62 -8.40
C PHE A 137 8.60 9.04 -8.97
N ASP A 138 8.93 9.22 -10.26
CA ASP A 138 8.88 10.52 -10.93
C ASP A 138 7.45 11.07 -11.08
N ASN A 139 6.43 10.19 -11.13
CA ASN A 139 5.02 10.62 -11.12
C ASN A 139 4.51 11.02 -9.73
N MET A 140 5.19 10.57 -8.66
CA MET A 140 4.82 10.84 -7.27
C MET A 140 5.54 12.07 -6.72
N ASP A 141 6.77 12.32 -7.17
CA ASP A 141 7.55 13.54 -6.95
C ASP A 141 6.90 14.71 -7.73
N THR A 142 5.96 15.39 -7.09
CA THR A 142 5.12 16.41 -7.72
C THR A 142 5.78 17.78 -7.76
N ASP A 143 6.68 18.06 -6.82
CA ASP A 143 7.46 19.30 -6.77
C ASP A 143 8.80 19.21 -7.51
N LEU A 144 9.17 18.01 -7.99
CA LEU A 144 10.35 17.70 -8.80
C LEU A 144 11.66 17.94 -8.05
N ASP A 145 11.67 17.74 -6.73
CA ASP A 145 12.86 17.88 -5.88
C ASP A 145 13.80 16.64 -5.92
N GLY A 146 13.37 15.58 -6.61
CA GLY A 146 14.10 14.32 -6.78
C GLY A 146 13.94 13.35 -5.61
N LYS A 147 13.01 13.62 -4.69
CA LYS A 147 12.68 12.81 -3.51
C LYS A 147 11.16 12.72 -3.38
N ILE A 148 10.70 11.89 -2.44
CA ILE A 148 9.28 11.78 -2.14
C ILE A 148 9.06 12.17 -0.68
N SER A 149 8.23 13.18 -0.45
CA SER A 149 7.77 13.56 0.89
C SER A 149 6.68 12.61 1.42
N GLU A 150 6.42 12.66 2.73
CA GLU A 150 5.34 11.86 3.35
C GLU A 150 3.97 12.20 2.74
N GLU A 151 3.74 13.49 2.50
CA GLU A 151 2.51 13.99 1.90
C GLU A 151 2.31 13.44 0.49
N GLU A 152 3.35 13.47 -0.35
CA GLU A 152 3.29 12.92 -1.71
C GLU A 152 3.03 11.41 -1.71
N PHE A 153 3.67 10.67 -0.82
CA PHE A 153 3.48 9.24 -0.70
C PHE A 153 2.04 8.87 -0.31
N VAL A 154 1.48 9.54 0.70
CA VAL A 154 0.10 9.33 1.15
C VAL A 154 -0.90 9.79 0.10
N ASN A 155 -0.71 10.98 -0.46
CA ASN A 155 -1.61 11.55 -1.47
C ASN A 155 -1.61 10.71 -2.75
N ALA A 156 -0.47 10.16 -3.17
CA ALA A 156 -0.40 9.30 -4.35
C ALA A 156 -1.25 8.03 -4.20
N TYR A 157 -1.32 7.43 -3.00
CA TYR A 157 -2.23 6.30 -2.76
C TYR A 157 -3.70 6.74 -2.74
N LEU A 158 -4.02 7.86 -2.09
CA LEU A 158 -5.40 8.39 -2.07
C LEU A 158 -5.89 8.73 -3.49
N ASP A 159 -5.03 9.31 -4.30
CA ASP A 159 -5.28 9.64 -5.69
C ASP A 159 -5.43 8.40 -6.55
N TYR A 160 -4.57 7.39 -6.36
CA TYR A 160 -4.73 6.09 -7.00
C TYR A 160 -6.13 5.51 -6.76
N ARG A 161 -6.68 5.67 -5.56
CA ARG A 161 -8.00 5.16 -5.20
C ARG A 161 -9.16 5.97 -5.79
N LYS A 162 -9.01 7.29 -5.93
CA LYS A 162 -10.13 8.24 -6.23
C LYS A 162 -10.11 8.82 -7.63
N LYS A 163 -8.93 9.23 -8.13
CA LYS A 163 -8.82 9.93 -9.41
C LYS A 163 -8.93 8.94 -10.57
N GLU A 164 -9.32 9.43 -11.74
CA GLU A 164 -9.32 8.65 -12.99
C GLU A 164 -8.07 8.93 -13.85
N ASP A 165 -7.10 9.68 -13.32
CA ASP A 165 -5.90 10.15 -14.01
C ASP A 165 -4.87 9.03 -14.30
N ASP A 166 -4.41 8.94 -15.55
CA ASP A 166 -3.58 7.86 -16.09
C ASP A 166 -2.21 7.70 -15.40
N LYS A 167 -1.65 8.77 -14.81
CA LYS A 167 -0.29 8.73 -14.22
C LYS A 167 -0.23 7.92 -12.92
N LEU A 168 -1.11 8.25 -11.98
CA LEU A 168 -1.12 7.61 -10.66
C LEU A 168 -1.89 6.28 -10.66
N ASN A 169 -2.63 5.97 -11.73
CA ASN A 169 -3.28 4.66 -11.95
C ASN A 169 -2.34 3.45 -11.85
N ARG A 170 -1.01 3.66 -11.81
CA ARG A 170 -0.01 2.61 -11.81
C ARG A 170 0.78 2.51 -10.50
N PHE A 171 0.22 2.99 -9.37
CA PHE A 171 0.86 2.95 -8.06
C PHE A 171 1.44 1.56 -7.73
N PHE A 172 0.67 0.50 -8.03
CA PHE A 172 1.09 -0.91 -7.91
C PHE A 172 1.57 -1.52 -9.24
N GLY A 173 2.13 -0.71 -10.14
CA GLY A 173 2.55 -1.14 -11.48
C GLY A 173 1.41 -1.13 -12.51
N PRO A 174 1.62 -1.78 -13.68
CA PRO A 174 0.65 -1.78 -14.77
C PRO A 174 -0.71 -2.37 -14.35
N LEU A 175 -1.81 -1.68 -14.72
CA LEU A 175 -3.15 -2.18 -14.45
C LEU A 175 -3.40 -3.51 -15.15
N LEU A 176 -3.80 -4.51 -14.37
CA LEU A 176 -4.18 -5.81 -14.89
C LEU A 176 -5.34 -5.69 -15.90
N LYS A 177 -5.33 -6.58 -16.89
CA LYS A 177 -6.40 -6.72 -17.87
C LYS A 177 -7.23 -7.93 -17.48
N TYR A 178 -8.50 -7.71 -17.22
CA TYR A 178 -9.51 -8.74 -16.99
C TYR A 178 -10.69 -8.46 -17.91
#